data_AF-A0A6G1J887-F1
#
_entry.id   AF-A0A6G1J887-F1
#
_cell.length_a   1.000
_cell.length_b   1.000
_cell.length_c   1.000
_cell.angle_alpha   90.00
_cell.angle_beta   90.00
_cell.angle_gamma   90.00
#
_symmetry.space_group_name_H-M   'P 1'
#
loop_
_entity.id
_entity.type
_entity.pdbx_description
1 polymer ?
#
loop_
_entity_poly.entity_id
_entity_poly.type
_entity_poly.pdbx_seq_one_letter_code
_entity_poly.pdbx_strand_id
1 'polypeptide(L)'
;MVSKVPNLLGTGPSAIEGGCPALFISSKLSLPTHECYKKAPYEAAHMHEADWSIHCILPVADARLVVQKGWGERHGLSGKIGFPRGYLMGYALRSESEVGMIETIVVAAARYGMVGWQLAEE
;
A
#
# COMPACT_ATOMS: atom_id res chain seq x y z
N MET A 1 5.70 -12.09 17.33
CA MET A 1 5.50 -10.84 18.10
C MET A 1 5.33 -9.70 17.11
N VAL A 2 4.09 -9.39 16.73
CA VAL A 2 3.79 -8.15 16.00
C VAL A 2 3.46 -7.13 17.09
N SER A 3 4.35 -6.17 17.32
CA SER A 3 4.12 -5.16 18.36
C SER A 3 2.81 -4.46 18.04
N LYS A 4 1.83 -4.58 18.93
CA LYS A 4 0.65 -3.70 18.97
C LYS A 4 1.18 -2.28 18.88
N VAL A 5 0.91 -1.62 17.76
CA VAL A 5 1.06 -0.18 17.61
C VAL A 5 -0.36 0.35 17.83
N PRO A 6 -0.83 0.52 19.08
CA PRO A 6 -2.23 0.82 19.31
C PRO A 6 -2.47 2.24 18.79
N ASN A 7 -3.45 2.40 17.90
CA ASN A 7 -3.96 3.69 17.39
C ASN A 7 -3.20 4.37 16.24
N LEU A 8 -2.25 3.69 15.57
CA LEU A 8 -1.58 4.23 14.37
C LEU A 8 -2.13 3.69 13.04
N LEU A 9 -2.89 2.60 13.08
CA LEU A 9 -3.55 2.03 11.91
C LEU A 9 -5.06 2.01 12.15
N GLY A 10 -5.83 2.22 11.09
CA GLY A 10 -7.28 2.14 11.08
C GLY A 10 -7.77 1.44 9.81
N THR A 11 -9.01 0.97 9.83
CA THR A 11 -9.67 0.40 8.65
C THR A 11 -10.92 1.19 8.33
N GLY A 12 -11.22 1.35 7.06
CA GLY A 12 -12.42 2.05 6.59
C GLY A 12 -12.65 1.83 5.10
N PRO A 13 -13.68 2.44 4.51
CA PRO A 13 -13.86 2.43 3.06
C PRO A 13 -12.72 3.17 2.36
N SER A 14 -12.23 2.63 1.24
CA SER A 14 -11.21 3.26 0.39
C SER A 14 -11.67 4.65 -0.08
N ALA A 15 -10.78 5.63 0.03
CA ALA A 15 -10.96 6.96 -0.54
C ALA A 15 -10.66 6.99 -2.05
N ILE A 16 -9.92 6.00 -2.57
CA ILE A 16 -9.56 5.91 -3.99
C ILE A 16 -10.70 5.32 -4.81
N GLU A 17 -11.23 4.17 -4.39
CA GLU A 17 -12.18 3.39 -5.21
C GLU A 17 -13.60 3.35 -4.62
N GLY A 18 -13.76 3.73 -3.35
CA GLY A 18 -15.06 3.73 -2.68
C GLY A 18 -15.59 2.31 -2.42
N GLY A 19 -16.27 2.11 -1.30
CA GLY A 19 -16.97 0.86 -0.97
C GLY A 19 -16.06 -0.30 -0.54
N CYS A 20 -14.81 -0.35 -0.99
CA CYS A 20 -13.86 -1.42 -0.67
C CYS A 20 -13.14 -1.20 0.67
N PRO A 21 -12.78 -2.25 1.42
CA PRO A 21 -12.03 -2.12 2.67
C PRO A 21 -10.58 -1.66 2.42
N ALA A 22 -10.15 -0.68 3.19
CA ALA A 22 -8.83 -0.08 3.11
C ALA A 22 -8.16 0.06 4.48
N LEU A 23 -6.84 0.00 4.47
CA LEU A 23 -5.94 0.23 5.59
C LEU A 23 -5.46 1.69 5.55
N PHE A 24 -5.72 2.40 6.63
CA PHE A 24 -5.32 3.79 6.83
C PHE A 24 -4.26 3.92 7.91
N ILE A 25 -3.37 4.87 7.69
CA ILE A 25 -2.40 5.34 8.69
C ILE A 25 -3.02 6.52 9.42
N SER A 26 -2.76 6.62 10.72
CA SER A 26 -3.31 7.70 11.54
C SER A 26 -2.76 9.06 11.09
N SER A 27 -3.65 10.01 10.82
CA SER A 27 -3.31 11.40 10.52
C SER A 27 -2.64 12.14 11.69
N LYS A 28 -2.62 11.53 12.88
CA LYS A 28 -1.89 12.04 14.06
C LYS A 28 -0.37 11.91 13.91
N LEU A 29 0.09 11.06 12.99
CA LEU A 29 1.48 10.97 12.65
C LEU A 29 1.83 12.19 11.79
N SER A 30 2.49 13.18 12.40
CA SER A 30 3.04 14.36 11.74
C SER A 30 4.24 13.99 10.86
N LEU A 31 4.01 13.11 9.90
CA LEU A 31 5.03 12.61 8.99
C LEU A 31 5.20 13.59 7.84
N PRO A 32 6.35 13.56 7.15
CA PRO A 32 6.46 14.18 5.84
C PRO A 32 5.35 13.57 5.00
N THR A 33 4.29 14.33 4.76
CA THR A 33 3.14 13.87 3.98
C THR A 33 3.67 13.58 2.58
N HIS A 34 3.94 12.29 2.31
CA HIS A 34 4.32 11.87 0.98
C HIS A 34 3.28 12.40 -0.01
N GLU A 35 3.73 12.88 -1.16
CA GLU A 35 2.82 13.44 -2.17
C GLU A 35 1.67 12.48 -2.53
N CYS A 36 1.88 11.18 -2.35
CA CYS A 36 0.88 10.14 -2.54
C CYS A 36 -0.39 10.32 -1.68
N TYR A 37 -0.29 10.96 -0.51
CA TYR A 37 -1.43 11.24 0.36
C TYR A 37 -2.23 12.48 -0.03
N LYS A 38 -1.79 13.26 -1.02
CA LYS A 38 -2.58 14.35 -1.58
C LYS A 38 -3.87 13.85 -2.24
N LYS A 39 -3.85 12.62 -2.78
CA LYS A 39 -5.00 12.02 -3.48
C LYS A 39 -5.77 11.01 -2.64
N ALA A 40 -5.09 10.27 -1.78
CA ALA A 40 -5.69 9.29 -0.90
C ALA A 40 -5.17 9.49 0.53
N PRO A 41 -5.77 10.42 1.31
CA PRO A 41 -5.20 10.84 2.59
C PRO A 41 -4.98 9.65 3.51
N TYR A 42 -3.70 9.34 3.74
CA TYR A 42 -3.24 8.29 4.65
C TYR A 42 -3.69 6.86 4.29
N GLU A 43 -4.19 6.61 3.08
CA GLU A 43 -4.54 5.27 2.62
C GLU A 43 -3.26 4.52 2.19
N ALA A 44 -2.93 3.43 2.90
CA ALA A 44 -1.71 2.65 2.64
C ALA A 44 -1.97 1.51 1.64
N ALA A 45 -3.12 0.85 1.78
CA ALA A 45 -3.54 -0.24 0.90
C ALA A 45 -5.07 -0.39 0.92
N HIS A 46 -5.65 -0.91 -0.16
CA HIS A 46 -7.03 -1.39 -0.19
C HIS A 46 -7.14 -2.66 -1.03
N MET A 47 -8.21 -3.41 -0.80
CA MET A 47 -8.55 -4.60 -1.58
C MET A 47 -9.65 -4.26 -2.57
N HIS A 48 -9.38 -4.35 -3.86
CA HIS A 48 -10.35 -4.10 -4.91
C HIS A 48 -11.32 -5.29 -5.01
N GLU A 49 -12.59 -5.11 -4.63
CA GLU A 49 -13.54 -6.21 -4.51
C GLU A 49 -13.91 -6.87 -5.85
N ALA A 50 -13.76 -6.14 -6.97
CA ALA A 50 -14.16 -6.65 -8.28
C ALA A 50 -13.27 -7.79 -8.78
N ASP A 51 -11.98 -7.76 -8.45
CA ASP A 51 -10.98 -8.76 -8.89
C ASP A 51 -10.12 -9.31 -7.74
N TRP A 52 -10.42 -8.92 -6.50
CA TRP A 52 -9.70 -9.28 -5.27
C TRP A 52 -8.22 -8.91 -5.28
N SER A 53 -7.80 -8.00 -6.17
CA SER A 53 -6.45 -7.47 -6.19
C SER A 53 -6.24 -6.51 -5.01
N ILE A 54 -4.98 -6.28 -4.66
CA ILE A 54 -4.60 -5.36 -3.58
C ILE A 54 -3.88 -4.19 -4.18
N HIS A 55 -4.42 -2.99 -4.00
CA HIS A 55 -3.78 -1.76 -4.41
C HIS A 55 -3.03 -1.19 -3.23
N CYS A 56 -1.75 -0.89 -3.40
CA CYS A 56 -0.93 -0.34 -2.32
C CYS A 56 0.16 0.58 -2.85
N ILE A 57 0.70 1.38 -1.95
CA ILE A 57 1.78 2.32 -2.23
C ILE A 57 3.03 1.84 -1.53
N LEU A 58 4.07 1.53 -2.31
CA LEU A 58 5.36 1.07 -1.83
C LEU A 58 6.49 2.04 -2.20
N PRO A 59 7.67 1.92 -1.59
CA PRO A 59 8.91 2.42 -2.18
C PRO A 59 9.08 1.85 -3.59
N VAL A 60 9.70 2.62 -4.50
CA VAL A 60 9.90 2.19 -5.90
C VAL A 60 10.70 0.87 -5.98
N ALA A 61 11.71 0.71 -5.14
CA ALA A 61 12.53 -0.51 -5.06
C ALA A 61 11.70 -1.74 -4.67
N ASP A 62 10.83 -1.61 -3.67
CA ASP A 62 9.96 -2.69 -3.22
C ASP A 62 8.90 -3.02 -4.26
N ALA A 63 8.27 -2.00 -4.86
CA ALA A 63 7.33 -2.19 -5.96
C ALA A 63 7.98 -2.97 -7.12
N ARG A 64 9.22 -2.62 -7.48
CA ARG A 64 10.01 -3.33 -8.49
C ARG A 64 10.23 -4.79 -8.09
N LEU A 65 10.57 -5.06 -6.84
CA LEU A 65 10.79 -6.41 -6.33
C LEU A 65 9.50 -7.27 -6.40
N VAL A 66 8.36 -6.69 -6.04
CA VAL A 66 7.05 -7.36 -6.10
C VAL A 66 6.70 -7.75 -7.53
N VAL A 67 6.91 -6.85 -8.50
CA VAL A 67 6.70 -7.13 -9.93
C VAL A 67 7.68 -8.20 -10.43
N GLN A 68 8.97 -8.09 -10.11
CA GLN A 68 9.99 -9.05 -10.55
C GLN A 68 9.74 -10.46 -10.01
N LYS A 69 9.14 -10.59 -8.83
CA LYS A 69 8.79 -11.87 -8.22
C LYS A 69 7.40 -12.39 -8.64
N GLY A 70 6.68 -11.68 -9.52
CA GLY A 70 5.40 -12.12 -10.06
C GLY A 70 4.22 -11.98 -9.10
N TRP A 71 4.32 -11.11 -8.09
CA TRP A 71 3.29 -10.89 -7.07
C TRP A 71 2.33 -9.74 -7.41
N GLY A 72 2.58 -9.03 -8.50
CA GLY A 72 1.73 -7.94 -8.95
C GLY A 72 2.33 -7.23 -10.15
N GLU A 73 1.69 -6.14 -10.52
CA GLU A 73 2.12 -5.25 -11.58
C GLU A 73 2.00 -3.79 -11.16
N ARG A 74 2.61 -2.92 -11.95
CA ARG A 74 2.50 -1.48 -11.73
C ARG A 74 1.06 -1.05 -12.02
N HIS A 75 0.42 -0.38 -11.06
CA HIS A 75 -0.93 0.13 -11.27
C HIS A 75 -0.96 1.13 -12.45
N GLY A 76 -2.02 1.14 -13.26
CA GLY A 76 -2.09 1.96 -14.49
C GLY A 76 -1.96 3.48 -14.25
N LEU A 77 -2.32 3.91 -13.04
CA LEU A 77 -2.18 5.30 -12.54
C LEU A 77 -0.85 5.60 -11.87
N SER A 78 0.06 4.64 -11.75
CA SER A 78 1.36 4.85 -11.11
C SER A 78 2.14 6.00 -11.77
N GLY A 79 2.63 6.93 -10.96
CA GLY A 79 3.30 8.15 -11.43
C GLY A 79 2.42 9.11 -12.24
N LYS A 80 1.09 8.93 -12.21
CA LYS A 80 0.11 9.75 -12.92
C LYS A 80 -0.93 10.27 -11.93
N ILE A 81 -1.60 11.37 -12.27
CA ILE A 81 -2.78 11.89 -11.53
C ILE A 81 -2.53 12.05 -10.01
N GLY A 82 -1.30 12.39 -9.60
CA GLY A 82 -0.94 12.57 -8.18
C GLY A 82 -0.65 11.27 -7.41
N PHE A 83 -0.59 10.12 -8.09
CA PHE A 83 -0.12 8.87 -7.50
C PHE A 83 1.40 8.71 -7.62
N PRO A 84 2.05 8.11 -6.62
CA PRO A 84 3.50 7.88 -6.64
C PRO A 84 3.88 6.80 -7.65
N ARG A 85 5.17 6.76 -8.02
CA ARG A 85 5.72 5.76 -8.95
C ARG A 85 5.70 4.33 -8.39
N GLY A 86 5.62 4.18 -7.07
CA GLY A 86 5.48 2.90 -6.39
C GLY A 86 4.04 2.43 -6.21
N TYR A 87 3.05 3.09 -6.83
CA TYR A 87 1.68 2.60 -6.80
C TYR A 87 1.55 1.29 -7.59
N LEU A 88 1.06 0.24 -6.92
CA LEU A 88 1.12 -1.14 -7.35
C LEU A 88 -0.26 -1.81 -7.22
N MET A 89 -0.57 -2.71 -8.15
CA MET A 89 -1.65 -3.69 -8.06
C MET A 89 -1.04 -5.07 -7.78
N GLY A 90 -1.24 -5.59 -6.58
CA GLY A 90 -0.89 -6.95 -6.17
C GLY A 90 -1.98 -7.94 -6.58
N TYR A 91 -1.59 -9.14 -7.01
CA TYR A 91 -2.55 -10.15 -7.45
C TYR A 91 -3.34 -10.73 -6.27
N ALA A 92 -4.58 -11.15 -6.57
CA ALA A 92 -5.42 -11.86 -5.62
C ALA A 92 -4.74 -13.15 -5.12
N LEU A 93 -5.01 -13.47 -3.85
CA LEU A 93 -4.53 -14.70 -3.22
C LEU A 93 -5.05 -15.94 -3.96
N ARG A 94 -4.16 -16.87 -4.27
CA ARG A 94 -4.49 -18.16 -4.91
C ARG A 94 -4.54 -19.31 -3.90
N SER A 95 -3.90 -19.15 -2.75
CA SER A 95 -3.91 -20.15 -1.67
C SER A 95 -3.58 -19.53 -0.31
N GLU A 96 -3.89 -20.25 0.77
CA GLU A 96 -3.53 -19.84 2.14
C GLU A 96 -2.02 -19.66 2.33
N SER A 97 -1.19 -20.40 1.58
CA SER A 97 0.27 -20.28 1.64
C SER A 97 0.80 -18.93 1.17
N GLU A 98 -0.01 -18.17 0.42
CA GLU A 98 0.35 -16.84 -0.09
C GLU A 98 0.00 -15.70 0.89
N VAL A 99 -0.78 -15.97 1.94
CA VAL A 99 -1.24 -14.96 2.91
C VAL A 99 -0.06 -14.21 3.53
N GLY A 100 1.02 -14.92 3.89
CA GLY A 100 2.20 -14.29 4.49
C GLY A 100 2.93 -13.34 3.53
N MET A 101 2.85 -13.59 2.21
CA MET A 101 3.45 -12.71 1.20
C MET A 101 2.65 -11.43 1.06
N ILE A 102 1.32 -11.53 0.99
CA ILE A 102 0.44 -10.35 0.97
C ILE A 102 0.57 -9.54 2.26
N GLU A 103 0.61 -10.20 3.43
CA GLU A 103 0.85 -9.53 4.71
C GLU A 103 2.17 -8.75 4.68
N THR A 104 3.23 -9.34 4.14
CA THR A 104 4.54 -8.68 3.98
C THR A 104 4.43 -7.42 3.12
N ILE A 105 3.71 -7.48 1.99
CA ILE A 105 3.50 -6.35 1.08
C ILE A 105 2.69 -5.23 1.76
N VAL A 106 1.59 -5.58 2.43
CA VAL A 106 0.72 -4.61 3.12
C VAL A 106 1.45 -3.96 4.30
N VAL A 107 2.24 -4.73 5.05
CA VAL A 107 3.08 -4.20 6.13
C VAL A 107 4.16 -3.26 5.58
N ALA A 108 4.77 -3.57 4.43
CA ALA A 108 5.72 -2.69 3.77
C ALA A 108 5.06 -1.37 3.35
N ALA A 109 3.84 -1.40 2.78
CA ALA A 109 3.08 -0.22 2.42
C ALA A 109 2.73 0.65 3.65
N ALA A 110 2.26 0.02 4.74
CA ALA A 110 1.98 0.71 5.99
C ALA A 110 3.25 1.37 6.57
N ARG A 111 4.39 0.66 6.58
CA ARG A 111 5.67 1.21 7.04
C ARG A 111 6.13 2.37 6.19
N TYR A 112 6.08 2.23 4.86
CA TYR A 112 6.44 3.30 3.95
C TYR A 112 5.64 4.57 4.25
N GLY A 113 4.35 4.41 4.47
CA GLY A 113 3.51 5.52 4.87
C GLY A 113 3.74 6.12 6.26
N MET A 114 4.24 5.32 7.20
CA MET A 114 4.42 5.69 8.61
C MET A 114 5.78 6.29 8.96
N VAL A 115 6.84 5.98 8.21
CA VAL A 115 8.19 6.48 8.54
C VAL A 115 8.88 7.08 7.33
N GLY A 116 8.23 7.06 6.17
CA GLY A 116 8.78 7.53 4.92
C GLY A 116 10.12 6.92 4.58
N TRP A 117 10.24 5.59 4.79
CA TRP A 117 11.49 4.85 4.61
C TRP A 117 12.13 5.25 3.28
N GLN A 118 13.13 6.12 3.38
CA GLN A 118 14.01 6.53 2.30
C GLN A 118 14.92 5.35 1.95
N LEU A 119 15.45 5.38 0.72
CA LEU A 119 16.28 4.37 0.02
C LEU A 119 15.42 3.37 -0.78
N ALA A 120 15.42 3.32 -2.11
CA ALA A 120 16.38 3.81 -3.09
C ALA A 120 15.64 4.39 -4.32
N GLU A 121 15.96 5.64 -4.64
CA GLU A 121 15.87 6.13 -6.02
C GLU A 121 17.06 5.54 -6.78
N GLU A 122 16.88 4.36 -7.38
CA GLU A 122 17.74 3.84 -8.48
C GLU A 122 16.89 3.15 -9.55
#